data_AF-A0A511UM35-F1
#
_entry.id   AF-A0A511UM35-F1
#
_cell.length_a   1.000
_cell.length_b   1.000
_cell.length_c   1.000
_cell.angle_alpha   90.00
_cell.angle_beta   90.00
_cell.angle_gamma   90.00
#
_symmetry.space_group_name_H-M   'P 1'
#
loop_
_entity.id
_entity.type
_entity.pdbx_description
1 polymer ?
#
loop_
_entity_poly.entity_id
_entity_poly.type
_entity_poly.pdbx_seq_one_letter_code
_entity_poly.pdbx_strand_id
1 'polypeptide(L)'
;MKSKTKFSHDSLLDRQATQALLVTLANAIENGELTFQESEGDLVLTPQQLLQVSLRASDEGDKQEVEIKIKWRTKEKELSDTPPTIKPKTGKR
;
A
#
# COMPACT_ATOMS: atom_id res chain seq x y z
N MET A 1 -8.53 -23.55 3.14
CA MET A 1 -9.09 -22.31 3.72
C MET A 1 -8.74 -21.17 2.78
N LYS A 2 -9.71 -20.38 2.30
CA LYS A 2 -9.42 -19.24 1.42
C LYS A 2 -8.85 -18.12 2.28
N SER A 3 -7.57 -17.80 2.10
CA SER A 3 -6.97 -16.61 2.70
C SER A 3 -7.73 -15.38 2.20
N LYS A 4 -8.20 -14.55 3.14
CA LYS A 4 -8.81 -13.27 2.81
C LYS A 4 -7.73 -12.40 2.17
N THR A 5 -8.04 -11.75 1.04
CA THR A 5 -7.06 -10.95 0.29
C THR A 5 -7.23 -9.46 0.52
N LYS A 6 -8.23 -9.05 1.32
CA LYS A 6 -8.62 -7.67 1.55
C LYS A 6 -9.14 -7.49 2.97
N PHE A 7 -8.80 -6.36 3.56
CA PHE A 7 -9.33 -5.83 4.81
C PHE A 7 -9.83 -4.41 4.52
N SER A 8 -11.00 -4.03 5.05
CA SER A 8 -11.53 -2.67 4.92
C SER A 8 -12.37 -2.34 6.15
N HIS A 9 -12.02 -1.24 6.79
CA HIS A 9 -12.72 -0.74 7.97
C HIS A 9 -12.90 0.78 7.82
N ASP A 10 -14.11 1.27 8.07
CA ASP A 10 -14.46 2.69 8.02
C ASP A 10 -15.12 3.07 9.35
N SER A 11 -14.65 4.14 9.97
CA SER A 11 -15.07 4.56 11.32
C SER A 11 -14.83 6.04 11.54
N LEU A 12 -15.71 6.64 12.33
CA LEU A 12 -15.51 7.99 12.87
C LEU A 12 -14.75 7.88 14.19
N LEU A 13 -13.52 8.39 14.20
CA LEU A 13 -12.64 8.40 15.36
C LEU A 13 -12.34 9.84 15.79
N ASP A 14 -12.10 10.04 17.07
CA ASP A 14 -11.54 11.31 17.54
C ASP A 14 -10.04 11.44 17.21
N ARG A 15 -9.46 12.60 17.51
CA ARG A 15 -8.04 12.89 17.23
C ARG A 15 -7.08 11.93 17.92
N GLN A 16 -7.37 11.51 19.15
CA GLN A 16 -6.49 10.66 19.96
C GLN A 16 -6.53 9.22 19.46
N ALA A 17 -7.72 8.68 19.20
CA ALA A 17 -7.90 7.36 18.62
C ALA A 17 -7.29 7.27 17.21
N THR A 18 -7.45 8.33 16.41
CA THR A 18 -6.81 8.42 15.07
C THR A 18 -5.28 8.39 15.18
N GLN A 19 -4.68 9.17 16.08
CA GLN A 19 -3.24 9.16 16.33
C GLN A 19 -2.77 7.76 16.76
N ALA A 20 -3.48 7.12 17.70
CA ALA A 20 -3.12 5.79 18.18
C ALA A 20 -3.13 4.75 17.05
N LEU A 21 -4.12 4.82 16.15
CA LEU A 21 -4.18 3.97 14.96
C LEU A 21 -2.97 4.19 14.02
N LEU A 22 -2.61 5.45 13.76
CA LEU A 22 -1.46 5.78 12.91
C LEU A 22 -0.13 5.32 13.53
N VAL A 23 0.06 5.47 14.84
CA VAL A 23 1.25 4.97 15.54
C VAL A 23 1.32 3.44 15.47
N THR A 24 0.18 2.77 15.65
CA THR A 24 0.10 1.31 15.54
C THR A 24 0.49 0.84 14.13
N LEU A 25 -0.01 1.51 13.09
CA LEU A 25 0.36 1.23 11.70
C LEU A 25 1.85 1.45 11.45
N ALA A 26 2.43 2.54 11.97
CA ALA A 26 3.84 2.84 11.84
C ALA A 26 4.72 1.75 12.48
N ASN A 27 4.39 1.33 13.71
CA ASN A 27 5.12 0.27 14.41
C ASN A 27 5.01 -1.08 13.68
N ALA A 28 3.84 -1.41 13.12
CA ALA A 28 3.64 -2.64 12.35
C ALA A 28 4.50 -2.66 11.06
N ILE A 29 4.63 -1.52 10.39
CA ILE A 29 5.52 -1.37 9.22
C ILE A 29 6.99 -1.54 9.63
N GLU A 30 7.42 -0.92 10.74
CA GLU A 30 8.78 -1.05 11.27
C GLU A 30 9.12 -2.51 11.64
N ASN A 31 8.18 -3.22 12.25
CA ASN A 31 8.33 -4.63 12.61
C ASN A 31 8.31 -5.59 11.41
N GLY A 32 7.88 -5.12 10.23
CA GLY A 32 7.82 -5.93 9.01
C GLY A 32 6.62 -6.87 8.91
N GLU A 33 5.60 -6.68 9.76
CA GLU A 33 4.37 -7.48 9.72
C GLU A 33 3.14 -6.64 10.11
N LEU A 34 2.11 -6.66 9.25
CA LEU A 34 0.79 -6.09 9.53
C LEU A 34 -0.22 -7.22 9.56
N THR A 35 -0.81 -7.46 10.73
CA THR A 35 -1.84 -8.48 10.93
C THR A 35 -3.17 -7.81 11.23
N PHE A 36 -4.15 -8.02 10.34
CA PHE A 36 -5.51 -7.50 10.47
C PHE A 36 -6.45 -8.64 10.83
N GLN A 37 -7.09 -8.56 11.99
CA GLN A 37 -8.03 -9.58 12.45
C GLN A 37 -9.45 -9.27 11.99
N GLU A 38 -10.15 -10.28 11.47
CA GLU A 38 -11.58 -10.24 11.19
C GLU A 38 -12.27 -11.52 11.64
N SER A 39 -13.59 -11.49 11.73
CA SER A 39 -14.45 -12.61 12.17
C SER A 39 -14.23 -13.92 11.41
N GLU A 40 -13.70 -13.84 10.18
CA GLU A 40 -13.51 -14.99 9.28
C GLU A 40 -12.03 -15.40 9.14
N GLY A 41 -11.13 -14.76 9.89
CA GLY A 41 -9.69 -15.03 9.90
C GLY A 41 -8.82 -13.79 9.67
N ASP A 42 -7.51 -13.99 9.76
CA ASP A 42 -6.53 -12.91 9.73
C ASP A 42 -5.96 -12.66 8.33
N LEU A 43 -5.76 -11.39 7.98
CA LEU A 43 -4.96 -10.95 6.84
C LEU A 43 -3.58 -10.53 7.34
N VAL A 44 -2.54 -11.26 6.94
CA VAL A 44 -1.15 -10.96 7.27
C VAL A 44 -0.46 -10.39 6.02
N LEU A 45 0.15 -9.20 6.15
CA LEU A 45 0.96 -8.58 5.11
C LEU A 45 2.38 -8.37 5.61
N THR A 46 3.38 -8.64 4.76
CA THR A 46 4.80 -8.54 5.09
C THR A 46 5.50 -7.48 4.22
N PRO A 47 5.59 -6.21 4.69
CA PRO A 47 6.38 -5.17 4.05
C PRO A 47 7.80 -5.65 3.75
N GLN A 48 8.24 -5.40 2.52
CA GLN A 48 9.63 -5.64 2.12
C GLN A 48 10.45 -4.36 2.32
N GLN A 49 11.77 -4.46 2.15
CA GLN A 49 12.70 -3.34 2.38
C GLN A 49 12.39 -2.09 1.54
N LEU A 50 11.82 -2.26 0.34
CA LEU A 50 11.45 -1.15 -0.55
C LEU A 50 9.94 -0.92 -0.56
N LEU A 51 9.53 0.24 -0.06
CA LEU A 51 8.15 0.70 -0.03
C LEU A 51 7.96 1.88 -0.99
N GLN A 52 6.93 1.80 -1.83
CA GLN A 52 6.41 2.93 -2.58
C GLN A 52 5.37 3.64 -1.73
N VAL A 53 5.61 4.91 -1.40
CA VAL A 53 4.70 5.74 -0.60
C VAL A 53 4.12 6.87 -1.45
N SER A 54 2.84 7.15 -1.30
CA SER A 54 2.16 8.31 -1.90
C SER A 54 1.31 8.99 -0.83
N LEU A 55 1.51 10.30 -0.66
CA LEU A 55 0.78 11.14 0.27
C LEU A 55 0.00 12.18 -0.53
N ARG A 56 -1.29 12.32 -0.26
CA ARG A 56 -2.17 13.33 -0.85
C ARG A 56 -2.95 14.04 0.24
N ALA A 57 -3.20 15.32 0.05
CA ALA A 57 -4.08 16.11 0.89
C ALA A 57 -4.97 16.99 0.02
N SER A 58 -6.22 17.17 0.42
CA SER A 58 -7.19 18.06 -0.22
C SER A 58 -8.02 18.81 0.81
N ASP A 59 -8.48 19.99 0.42
CA ASP A 59 -9.40 20.84 1.17
C ASP A 59 -10.47 21.35 0.18
N GLU A 60 -11.71 20.91 0.38
CA GLU A 60 -12.88 21.26 -0.44
C GLU A 60 -13.87 22.16 0.33
N GLY A 61 -13.43 22.74 1.46
CA GLY A 61 -14.19 23.71 2.26
C GLY A 61 -15.09 23.08 3.33
N ASP A 62 -15.95 22.13 2.95
CA ASP A 62 -16.77 21.35 3.90
C ASP A 62 -16.08 20.04 4.31
N LYS A 63 -14.99 19.68 3.63
CA LYS A 63 -14.25 18.44 3.82
C LYS A 63 -12.75 18.66 3.64
N GLN A 64 -11.98 18.13 4.59
CA GLN A 64 -10.54 17.99 4.50
C GLN A 64 -10.15 16.51 4.54
N GLU A 65 -9.20 16.11 3.71
CA GLU A 65 -8.79 14.71 3.58
C GLU A 65 -7.27 14.58 3.46
N VAL A 66 -6.72 13.53 4.07
CA VAL A 66 -5.34 13.09 3.89
C VAL A 66 -5.34 11.60 3.54
N GLU A 67 -4.85 11.26 2.34
CA GLU A 67 -4.69 9.87 1.89
C GLU A 67 -3.20 9.49 1.99
N ILE A 68 -2.91 8.38 2.70
CA ILE A 68 -1.60 7.72 2.70
C ILE A 68 -1.75 6.38 2.00
N LYS A 69 -0.99 6.18 0.93
CA LYS A 69 -0.96 4.91 0.18
C LYS A 69 0.45 4.33 0.21
N ILE A 70 0.57 3.13 0.76
CA ILE A 70 1.84 2.39 0.85
C ILE A 70 1.69 1.10 0.04
N LYS A 71 2.68 0.82 -0.80
CA LYS A 71 2.71 -0.40 -1.64
C LYS A 71 4.09 -1.01 -1.61
N TRP A 72 4.14 -2.32 -1.65
CA TRP A 72 5.38 -3.07 -1.82
C TRP A 72 5.14 -4.26 -2.73
N ARG A 73 6.24 -4.84 -3.22
CA ARG A 73 6.20 -6.08 -4.00
C ARG A 73 6.59 -7.22 -3.08
N THR A 74 5.81 -8.31 -3.09
CA THR A 74 6.10 -9.53 -2.33
C THR A 74 7.06 -10.47 -3.05
N LYS A 75 7.37 -10.18 -4.32
CA LYS A 75 8.39 -10.87 -5.12
C LYS A 75 9.43 -9.86 -5.54
N GLU A 76 10.70 -10.23 -5.41
CA GLU A 76 11.78 -9.47 -6.02
C GLU A 76 11.49 -9.32 -7.52
N LYS A 77 11.76 -8.12 -8.03
CA LYS A 77 11.62 -7.87 -9.46
C LYS A 77 12.79 -8.61 -10.10
N GLU A 78 12.53 -9.73 -10.77
CA GLU A 78 13.56 -10.39 -11.57
C GLU A 78 14.14 -9.36 -12.52
N LEU A 79 15.45 -9.14 -12.43
CA LEU A 79 16.19 -8.34 -13.39
C LEU A 79 16.08 -9.09 -14.72
N SER A 80 15.31 -8.55 -15.67
CA SER A 80 15.31 -9.10 -17.02
C SER A 80 16.54 -8.57 -17.74
N ASP A 81 17.49 -9.45 -18.05
CA ASP A 81 18.66 -9.11 -18.86
C ASP A 81 18.31 -8.86 -20.34
N THR A 82 17.07 -9.12 -20.74
CA THR A 82 16.61 -8.91 -22.11
C THR A 82 16.15 -7.46 -22.31
N PRO A 83 16.91 -6.63 -23.05
CA PRO A 83 16.46 -5.30 -23.41
C PRO A 83 15.23 -5.36 -24.32
N PRO A 84 14.32 -4.38 -24.26
CA PRO A 84 13.15 -4.34 -25.12
C PRO A 84 13.55 -4.17 -26.60
N THR A 85 12.93 -4.94 -27.49
CA THR A 85 13.13 -4.80 -28.94
C THR A 85 12.41 -3.56 -29.46
N ILE A 86 13.16 -2.54 -29.87
CA ILE A 86 12.63 -1.33 -30.50
C ILE A 86 12.68 -1.53 -32.03
N LYS A 87 11.52 -1.54 -32.70
CA LYS A 87 11.45 -1.52 -34.17
C LYS A 87 11.38 -0.07 -34.67
N PRO A 88 12.39 0.44 -35.39
CA PRO A 88 12.29 1.76 -36.01
C PRO A 88 11.25 1.73 -37.14
N LYS A 89 10.47 2.81 -37.28
CA LYS A 89 9.54 2.99 -38.40
C LYS A 89 10.37 3.14 -39.68
N THR A 90 10.45 2.09 -40.49
CA THR A 90 11.08 2.12 -41.81
C THR A 90 10.30 3.08 -42.70
N GLY A 91 10.85 4.29 -42.89
CA GLY A 91 10.40 5.20 -43.93
C GLY A 91 10.76 4.63 -45.29
N LYS A 92 9.75 4.20 -46.06
CA LYS A 92 9.91 3.94 -47.50
C LYS A 92 10.21 5.28 -48.18
N ARG A 93 11.34 5.37 -48.87
CA ARG A 93 11.61 6.39 -49.89
C ARG A 93 11.16 5.86 -51.24
#